data_AF-A0A0K8QA14-F1
#
_entry.id   AF-A0A0K8QA14-F1
#
_cell.length_a   1.000
_cell.length_b   1.000
_cell.length_c   1.000
_cell.angle_alpha   90.00
_cell.angle_beta   90.00
_cell.angle_gamma   90.00
#
_symmetry.space_group_name_H-M   'P 1'
#
loop_
_entity.id
_entity.type
_entity.pdbx_description
1 polymer ?
#
loop_
_entity_poly.entity_id
_entity_poly.type
_entity_poly.pdbx_seq_one_letter_code
_entity_poly.pdbx_strand_id
1 'polypeptide(L)'
;QAETLPNAQAGGNFAGQTGRPANGTPVYFVAVDDGGSSGVRFGCNDSLVAIYRAPAAGDEPLQTSFSILFSHTQGPAGLYNSLADSTLSFVSGYFDGTTVVVNLTGDFQLRSECDVPRVEAQLTHTAVAAVGAARAEIYVDGRPLTAALGLP
;
A
#
# COMPACT_ATOMS: atom_id res chain seq x y z
N GLN A 1 -19.68 -41.88 7.43
CA GLN A 1 -19.16 -40.61 7.99
C GLN A 1 -18.25 -40.04 6.93
N ALA A 2 -18.67 -38.94 6.33
CA ALA A 2 -17.97 -38.23 5.28
C ALA A 2 -17.52 -36.90 5.88
N GLU A 3 -16.22 -36.60 5.80
CA GLU A 3 -15.70 -35.25 5.99
C GLU A 3 -14.83 -34.94 4.78
N THR A 4 -15.48 -34.37 3.78
CA THR A 4 -14.88 -33.80 2.59
C THR A 4 -14.29 -32.45 2.97
N LEU A 5 -13.00 -32.25 2.70
CA LEU A 5 -12.31 -30.96 2.84
C LEU A 5 -13.01 -29.90 1.96
N PRO A 6 -13.31 -28.69 2.47
CA PRO A 6 -13.81 -27.62 1.61
C PRO A 6 -12.69 -27.06 0.72
N ASN A 7 -13.01 -27.09 -0.56
CA ASN A 7 -12.29 -26.61 -1.73
C ASN A 7 -11.90 -25.13 -1.59
N ALA A 8 -10.62 -24.79 -1.84
CA ALA A 8 -10.17 -23.41 -1.98
C ALA A 8 -10.86 -22.78 -3.21
N GLN A 9 -11.80 -21.86 -2.96
CA GLN A 9 -12.44 -21.08 -4.01
C GLN A 9 -11.61 -19.83 -4.29
N ALA A 10 -10.91 -19.84 -5.42
CA ALA A 10 -10.47 -18.65 -6.12
C ALA A 10 -11.70 -17.83 -6.56
N GLY A 11 -11.62 -16.50 -6.43
CA GLY A 11 -12.62 -15.56 -6.96
C GLY A 11 -13.56 -14.95 -5.92
N GLY A 12 -13.05 -14.04 -5.10
CA GLY A 12 -13.88 -13.16 -4.28
C GLY A 12 -14.32 -11.93 -5.09
N ASN A 13 -15.56 -11.93 -5.58
CA ASN A 13 -16.23 -10.74 -6.10
C ASN A 13 -16.44 -9.72 -4.97
N PHE A 14 -15.80 -8.54 -5.05
CA PHE A 14 -15.97 -7.42 -4.13
C PHE A 14 -17.28 -6.64 -4.39
N ALA A 15 -18.41 -7.34 -4.39
CA ALA A 15 -19.71 -6.70 -4.41
C ALA A 15 -20.08 -6.23 -2.99
N GLY A 16 -19.72 -4.99 -2.62
CA GLY A 16 -20.35 -4.31 -1.48
C GLY A 16 -19.50 -3.32 -0.68
N GLN A 17 -19.30 -2.13 -1.24
CA GLN A 17 -19.47 -0.83 -0.55
C GLN A 17 -19.18 -0.76 0.96
N THR A 18 -17.93 -0.91 1.37
CA THR A 18 -17.41 -0.18 2.55
C THR A 18 -16.16 0.60 2.12
N GLY A 19 -16.25 1.94 2.18
CA GLY A 19 -15.06 2.79 2.27
C GLY A 19 -14.43 3.36 1.00
N ARG A 20 -15.09 3.46 -0.17
CA ARG A 20 -14.46 4.16 -1.32
C ARG A 20 -14.25 5.65 -0.96
N PRO A 21 -13.00 6.14 -0.86
CA PRO A 21 -12.74 7.53 -0.50
C PRO A 21 -13.42 8.49 -1.49
N ALA A 22 -14.11 9.50 -0.97
CA ALA A 22 -14.90 10.46 -1.75
C ALA A 22 -14.06 11.23 -2.79
N ASN A 23 -12.74 11.31 -2.57
CA ASN A 23 -11.80 12.05 -3.41
C ASN A 23 -11.18 11.20 -4.54
N GLY A 24 -11.50 9.90 -4.63
CA GLY A 24 -10.90 8.98 -5.59
C GLY A 24 -9.83 8.06 -4.99
N THR A 25 -9.17 7.25 -5.81
CA THR A 25 -8.20 6.23 -5.38
C THR A 25 -6.94 6.88 -4.79
N PRO A 26 -6.67 6.74 -3.49
CA PRO A 26 -5.56 7.41 -2.81
C PRO A 26 -4.26 6.63 -2.96
N VAL A 27 -3.18 7.34 -3.29
CA VAL A 27 -1.83 6.79 -3.33
C VAL A 27 -0.90 7.76 -2.62
N TYR A 28 -0.13 7.25 -1.67
CA TYR A 28 0.79 8.09 -0.93
C TYR A 28 2.16 8.14 -1.59
N PHE A 29 2.77 9.32 -1.53
CA PHE A 29 4.15 9.60 -1.93
C PHE A 29 4.82 10.46 -0.86
N VAL A 30 6.13 10.67 -1.01
CA VAL A 30 6.96 11.34 -0.01
C VAL A 30 7.41 12.70 -0.52
N ALA A 31 7.20 13.77 0.25
CA ALA A 31 7.94 15.01 0.07
C ALA A 31 9.20 14.94 0.95
N VAL A 32 10.37 14.99 0.32
CA VAL A 32 11.64 14.72 1.00
C VAL A 32 12.11 15.94 1.79
N ASP A 33 12.44 15.74 3.07
CA ASP A 33 13.05 16.72 3.97
C ASP A 33 12.35 18.10 4.02
N ASP A 34 11.02 18.10 3.87
CA ASP A 34 10.22 19.32 3.83
C ASP A 34 9.66 19.74 5.19
N GLY A 35 9.98 18.99 6.25
CA GLY A 35 9.63 19.32 7.63
C GLY A 35 8.16 19.20 7.98
N GLY A 36 7.36 18.48 7.20
CA GLY A 36 5.90 18.43 7.41
C GLY A 36 5.13 19.51 6.62
N SER A 37 5.79 20.27 5.75
CA SER A 37 5.15 21.39 5.05
C SER A 37 4.08 20.95 4.06
N SER A 38 4.23 19.76 3.46
CA SER A 38 3.32 19.26 2.42
C SER A 38 2.33 18.22 2.92
N GLY A 39 2.49 17.72 4.15
CA GLY A 39 1.70 16.60 4.67
C GLY A 39 2.04 16.20 6.09
N VAL A 40 1.69 14.97 6.47
CA VAL A 40 2.00 14.46 7.81
C VAL A 40 3.50 14.20 7.91
N ARG A 41 4.16 14.85 8.86
CA ARG A 41 5.60 14.66 9.10
C ARG A 41 5.89 13.26 9.63
N PHE A 42 6.91 12.60 9.09
CA PHE A 42 7.37 11.30 9.55
C PHE A 42 8.86 11.09 9.26
N GLY A 43 9.46 10.04 9.85
CA GLY A 43 10.81 9.57 9.51
C GLY A 43 11.88 10.67 9.51
N CYS A 44 12.64 10.74 8.41
CA CYS A 44 13.77 11.65 8.20
C CYS A 44 13.35 13.08 7.88
N ASN A 45 12.41 13.66 8.64
CA ASN A 45 11.88 15.00 8.41
C ASN A 45 11.05 15.14 7.11
N ASP A 46 10.57 14.02 6.57
CA ASP A 46 9.76 13.97 5.35
C ASP A 46 8.27 14.25 5.64
N SER A 47 7.51 14.59 4.60
CA SER A 47 6.04 14.56 4.64
C SER A 47 5.47 13.41 3.83
N LEU A 48 4.44 12.77 4.38
CA LEU A 48 3.62 11.81 3.67
C LEU A 48 2.43 12.53 3.02
N VAL A 49 2.33 12.42 1.70
CA VAL A 49 1.40 13.21 0.87
C VAL A 49 0.48 12.28 0.08
N ALA A 50 -0.83 12.45 0.25
CA ALA A 50 -1.83 11.71 -0.52
C ALA A 50 -2.07 12.37 -1.88
N ILE A 51 -2.00 11.57 -2.95
CA ILE A 51 -2.50 11.96 -4.27
C ILE A 51 -3.72 11.11 -4.59
N TYR A 52 -4.77 11.77 -5.08
CA TYR A 52 -6.00 11.10 -5.45
C TYR A 52 -6.12 10.97 -6.96
N ARG A 53 -6.49 9.78 -7.44
CA ARG A 53 -6.79 9.54 -8.84
C ARG A 53 -8.28 9.35 -9.03
N ALA A 54 -8.80 9.94 -10.12
CA ALA A 54 -10.19 9.77 -10.48
C ALA A 54 -10.49 8.27 -10.59
N PRO A 55 -11.48 7.77 -9.83
CA PRO A 55 -11.65 6.34 -9.72
C PRO A 55 -12.46 5.83 -10.92
N ALA A 56 -12.03 4.74 -11.56
CA ALA A 56 -12.78 4.18 -12.69
C ALA A 56 -13.95 3.29 -12.20
N ALA A 57 -14.88 3.02 -13.09
CA ALA A 57 -15.99 2.11 -12.82
C ALA A 57 -15.48 0.66 -12.84
N GLY A 58 -15.76 -0.09 -11.78
CA GLY A 58 -15.32 -1.48 -11.63
C GLY A 58 -13.94 -1.68 -11.02
N ASP A 59 -13.19 -0.60 -10.75
CA ASP A 59 -11.90 -0.69 -10.05
C ASP A 59 -12.05 -1.24 -8.63
N GLU A 60 -11.20 -2.21 -8.29
CA GLU A 60 -10.97 -2.63 -6.91
C GLU A 60 -9.96 -1.65 -6.27
N PRO A 61 -10.37 -0.83 -5.28
CA PRO A 61 -9.56 0.28 -4.80
C PRO A 61 -8.16 -0.10 -4.31
N LEU A 62 -8.00 -1.24 -3.64
CA LEU A 62 -6.72 -1.67 -3.09
C LEU A 62 -5.74 -2.01 -4.21
N GLN A 63 -6.11 -2.93 -5.09
CA GLN A 63 -5.32 -3.33 -6.25
C GLN A 63 -4.99 -2.12 -7.14
N THR A 64 -5.96 -1.24 -7.39
CA THR A 64 -5.72 -0.04 -8.21
C THR A 64 -4.71 0.91 -7.55
N SER A 65 -4.81 1.13 -6.23
CA SER A 65 -3.87 2.00 -5.49
C SER A 65 -2.43 1.47 -5.57
N PHE A 66 -2.24 0.18 -5.34
CA PHE A 66 -0.93 -0.47 -5.44
C PHE A 66 -0.40 -0.54 -6.87
N SER A 67 -1.27 -0.78 -7.85
CA SER A 67 -0.88 -0.75 -9.27
C SER A 67 -0.37 0.64 -9.68
N ILE A 68 -1.03 1.71 -9.23
CA ILE A 68 -0.56 3.08 -9.48
C ILE A 68 0.78 3.32 -8.78
N LEU A 69 0.89 2.93 -7.51
CA LEU A 69 2.09 3.13 -6.72
C LEU A 69 3.32 2.48 -7.35
N PHE A 70 3.19 1.24 -7.84
CA PHE A 70 4.29 0.49 -8.45
C PHE A 70 4.56 0.90 -9.91
N SER A 71 3.61 1.54 -10.61
CA SER A 71 3.83 1.97 -11.99
C SER A 71 4.63 3.26 -12.12
N HIS A 72 4.88 3.98 -11.03
CA HIS A 72 5.52 5.30 -11.05
C HIS A 72 6.98 5.20 -10.61
N THR A 73 7.94 5.55 -11.47
CA THR A 73 9.34 5.72 -11.07
C THR A 73 9.55 6.99 -10.23
N GLN A 74 8.64 7.96 -10.36
CA GLN A 74 8.62 9.18 -9.56
C GLN A 74 7.17 9.57 -9.28
N GLY A 75 6.91 10.09 -8.08
CA GLY A 75 5.60 10.59 -7.71
C GLY A 75 5.20 11.85 -8.48
N PRO A 76 3.91 12.17 -8.56
CA PRO A 76 3.42 13.40 -9.19
C PRO A 76 4.03 14.65 -8.55
N ALA A 77 4.17 15.73 -9.32
CA ALA A 77 4.62 17.04 -8.86
C ALA A 77 5.97 17.05 -8.14
N GLY A 78 6.87 16.12 -8.47
CA GLY A 78 8.19 16.05 -7.85
C GLY A 78 8.25 15.22 -6.56
N LEU A 79 7.13 14.63 -6.13
CA LEU A 79 7.12 13.76 -4.96
C LEU A 79 7.97 12.51 -5.21
N TYR A 80 8.64 12.06 -4.16
CA TYR A 80 9.50 10.90 -4.17
C TYR A 80 8.69 9.61 -4.02
N ASN A 81 9.05 8.59 -4.81
CA ASN A 81 8.54 7.24 -4.65
C ASN A 81 9.66 6.34 -4.12
N SER A 82 9.55 5.89 -2.88
CA SER A 82 10.58 5.05 -2.23
C SER A 82 10.64 3.62 -2.79
N LEU A 83 9.64 3.24 -3.59
CA LEU A 83 9.48 1.91 -4.15
C LEU A 83 9.98 1.82 -5.60
N ALA A 84 10.40 2.95 -6.20
CA ALA A 84 10.67 3.07 -7.64
C ALA A 84 11.70 2.07 -8.19
N ASP A 85 12.69 1.71 -7.37
CA ASP A 85 13.74 0.76 -7.74
C ASP A 85 13.47 -0.67 -7.25
N SER A 86 12.43 -0.87 -6.44
CA SER A 86 12.06 -2.17 -5.90
C SER A 86 11.31 -3.01 -6.95
N THR A 87 11.31 -4.34 -6.80
CA THR A 87 10.64 -5.26 -7.75
C THR A 87 9.24 -5.67 -7.29
N LEU A 88 8.65 -4.93 -6.37
CA LEU A 88 7.42 -5.31 -5.69
C LEU A 88 6.23 -5.44 -6.65
N SER A 89 5.41 -6.45 -6.42
CA SER A 89 4.17 -6.69 -7.14
C SER A 89 3.04 -7.03 -6.17
N PHE A 90 1.83 -6.56 -6.47
CA PHE A 90 0.62 -6.90 -5.72
C PHE A 90 0.16 -8.31 -6.07
N VAL A 91 -0.02 -9.16 -5.06
CA VAL A 91 -0.51 -10.54 -5.23
C VAL A 91 -1.99 -10.61 -4.87
N SER A 92 -2.34 -10.15 -3.67
CA SER A 92 -3.71 -10.15 -3.18
C SER A 92 -3.88 -9.19 -2.03
N GLY A 93 -5.13 -8.89 -1.69
CA GLY A 93 -5.46 -8.25 -0.43
C GLY A 93 -6.92 -8.46 -0.07
N TYR A 94 -7.22 -8.26 1.21
CA TYR A 94 -8.59 -8.29 1.70
C TYR A 94 -8.74 -7.31 2.86
N PHE A 95 -9.98 -6.91 3.11
CA PHE A 95 -10.35 -6.04 4.21
C PHE A 95 -11.41 -6.73 5.06
N ASP A 96 -11.16 -6.88 6.36
CA ASP A 96 -12.07 -7.55 7.28
C ASP A 96 -13.07 -6.60 7.97
N GLY A 97 -13.05 -5.32 7.60
CA GLY A 97 -13.83 -4.25 8.24
C GLY A 97 -13.03 -3.41 9.25
N THR A 98 -11.82 -3.83 9.63
CA THR A 98 -10.90 -3.09 10.52
C THR A 98 -9.47 -3.07 9.99
N THR A 99 -8.98 -4.22 9.55
CA THR A 99 -7.60 -4.47 9.11
C THR A 99 -7.62 -4.76 7.61
N VAL A 100 -6.80 -4.04 6.85
CA VAL A 100 -6.48 -4.44 5.48
C VAL A 100 -5.25 -5.34 5.50
N VAL A 101 -5.36 -6.52 4.90
CA VAL A 101 -4.24 -7.43 4.71
C VAL A 101 -3.80 -7.35 3.25
N VAL A 102 -2.50 -7.14 3.02
CA VAL A 102 -1.92 -7.03 1.68
C VAL A 102 -0.80 -8.06 1.55
N ASN A 103 -0.85 -8.86 0.49
CA ASN A 103 0.22 -9.76 0.10
C ASN A 103 0.90 -9.22 -1.15
N LEU A 104 2.22 -9.04 -1.03
CA LEU A 104 3.12 -8.62 -2.07
C LEU A 104 4.17 -9.71 -2.32
N THR A 105 4.87 -9.60 -3.43
CA THR A 105 6.06 -10.38 -3.76
C THR A 105 7.16 -9.47 -4.29
N GLY A 106 8.42 -9.87 -4.18
CA GLY A 106 9.57 -9.17 -4.73
C GLY A 106 10.50 -8.60 -3.67
N ASP A 107 11.46 -7.80 -4.12
CA ASP A 107 12.59 -7.34 -3.32
C ASP A 107 12.58 -5.82 -3.14
N PHE A 108 12.95 -5.38 -1.94
CA PHE A 108 13.19 -3.98 -1.64
C PHE A 108 14.59 -3.55 -2.11
N GLN A 109 14.67 -2.37 -2.71
CA GLN A 109 15.95 -1.69 -2.99
C GLN A 109 16.11 -0.48 -2.04
N LEU A 110 16.68 -0.74 -0.86
CA LEU A 110 16.94 0.27 0.16
C LEU A 110 18.38 0.78 0.02
N ARG A 111 18.55 2.09 -0.14
CA ARG A 111 19.84 2.76 -0.37
C ARG A 111 20.28 3.65 0.78
N SER A 112 19.38 4.03 1.66
CA SER A 112 19.64 4.89 2.81
C SER A 112 18.83 4.47 4.03
N GLU A 113 19.24 4.95 5.20
CA GLU A 113 18.51 4.77 6.46
C GLU A 113 17.10 5.36 6.42
N CYS A 114 16.85 6.34 5.54
CA CYS A 114 15.55 6.96 5.37
C CYS A 114 14.60 6.14 4.50
N ASP A 115 15.09 5.14 3.77
CA ASP A 115 14.22 4.39 2.84
C ASP A 115 13.29 3.45 3.58
N VAL A 116 13.74 2.85 4.69
CA VAL A 116 12.88 1.97 5.52
C VAL A 116 11.62 2.71 6.01
N PRO A 117 11.71 3.85 6.73
CA PRO A 117 10.50 4.54 7.17
C PRO A 117 9.66 5.07 6.00
N ARG A 118 10.27 5.42 4.86
CA ARG A 118 9.54 5.86 3.66
C ARG A 118 8.73 4.73 3.04
N VAL A 119 9.35 3.57 2.83
CA VAL A 119 8.71 2.38 2.27
C VAL A 119 7.57 1.92 3.17
N GLU A 120 7.83 1.82 4.48
CA GLU A 120 6.82 1.39 5.45
C GLU A 120 5.61 2.34 5.45
N ALA A 121 5.84 3.65 5.57
CA ALA A 121 4.76 4.64 5.58
C ALA A 121 3.99 4.66 4.26
N GLN A 122 4.69 4.63 3.13
CA GLN A 122 4.09 4.73 1.80
C GLN A 122 3.18 3.52 1.50
N LEU A 123 3.62 2.30 1.80
CA LEU A 123 2.81 1.08 1.64
C LEU A 123 1.62 1.06 2.61
N THR A 124 1.88 1.31 3.89
CA THR A 124 0.87 1.21 4.96
C THR A 124 -0.27 2.19 4.76
N HIS A 125 0.04 3.46 4.49
CA HIS A 125 -0.99 4.48 4.32
C HIS A 125 -1.75 4.35 2.99
N THR A 126 -1.10 3.87 1.94
CA THR A 126 -1.78 3.54 0.69
C THR A 126 -2.81 2.41 0.91
N ALA A 127 -2.42 1.34 1.61
CA ALA A 127 -3.34 0.25 1.94
C ALA A 127 -4.53 0.71 2.79
N VAL A 128 -4.24 1.43 3.88
CA VAL A 128 -5.26 1.93 4.81
C VAL A 128 -6.25 2.83 4.08
N ALA A 129 -5.77 3.82 3.33
CA ALA A 129 -6.64 4.78 2.67
C ALA A 129 -7.42 4.17 1.49
N ALA A 130 -6.88 3.16 0.82
CA ALA A 130 -7.54 2.53 -0.32
C ALA A 130 -8.91 1.93 0.05
N VAL A 131 -9.03 1.39 1.27
CA VAL A 131 -10.26 0.72 1.75
C VAL A 131 -10.88 1.35 2.99
N GLY A 132 -10.28 2.43 3.52
CA GLY A 132 -10.72 3.07 4.76
C GLY A 132 -10.50 2.22 6.01
N ALA A 133 -9.45 1.41 6.04
CA ALA A 133 -9.12 0.57 7.20
C ALA A 133 -8.61 1.41 8.39
N ALA A 134 -8.62 0.82 9.59
CA ALA A 134 -7.97 1.43 10.75
C ALA A 134 -6.46 1.14 10.79
N ARG A 135 -6.04 0.01 10.20
CA ARG A 135 -4.65 -0.48 10.19
C ARG A 135 -4.41 -1.38 8.99
N ALA A 136 -3.14 -1.60 8.65
CA ALA A 136 -2.73 -2.54 7.64
C ALA A 136 -1.80 -3.62 8.21
N GLU A 137 -1.93 -4.83 7.70
CA GLU A 137 -0.92 -5.88 7.79
C GLU A 137 -0.41 -6.17 6.38
N ILE A 138 0.89 -5.99 6.17
CA ILE A 138 1.49 -6.16 4.84
C ILE A 138 2.51 -7.29 4.93
N TYR A 139 2.42 -8.21 3.98
CA TYR A 139 3.29 -9.36 3.84
C TYR A 139 4.02 -9.29 2.50
N VAL A 140 5.32 -9.58 2.49
CA VAL A 140 6.13 -9.72 1.29
C VAL A 140 6.72 -11.11 1.29
N ASP A 141 6.40 -11.91 0.27
CA ASP A 141 6.77 -13.33 0.17
C ASP A 141 6.43 -14.12 1.45
N GLY A 142 5.25 -13.82 2.01
CA GLY A 142 4.72 -14.46 3.22
C GLY A 142 5.32 -13.98 4.54
N ARG A 143 6.26 -13.02 4.51
CA ARG A 143 6.89 -12.46 5.72
C ARG A 143 6.27 -11.11 6.07
N PRO A 144 6.04 -10.78 7.37
CA PRO A 144 5.60 -9.45 7.77
C PRO A 144 6.53 -8.36 7.22
N LEU A 145 5.97 -7.20 6.87
CA LEU A 145 6.71 -6.09 6.26
C LEU A 145 7.96 -5.69 7.06
N THR A 146 7.86 -5.61 8.38
CA THR A 146 9.01 -5.31 9.26
C THR A 146 10.17 -6.28 9.04
N ALA A 147 9.87 -7.58 9.04
CA ALA A 147 10.86 -8.62 8.77
C ALA A 147 11.40 -8.53 7.33
N ALA A 148 10.56 -8.23 6.35
CA ALA A 148 10.96 -8.07 4.96
C ALA A 148 11.87 -6.85 4.73
N LEU A 149 11.73 -5.80 5.54
CA LEU A 149 12.59 -4.61 5.58
C LEU A 149 13.87 -4.80 6.41
N GLY A 150 14.07 -5.97 7.02
CA GLY A 150 15.24 -6.25 7.86
C GLY A 150 15.19 -5.59 9.25
N LEU A 151 14.01 -5.19 9.71
CA LEU A 151 13.79 -4.70 11.07
C LEU A 151 13.66 -5.89 12.05
N PRO A 152 14.13 -5.73 13.31
CA PRO A 152 14.10 -6.78 14.33
C PRO A 152 12.69 -7.14 14.80
#